data_AF-A0A850H890-F1
#
_entry.id   AF-A0A850H890-F1
#
_cell.length_a   1.000
_cell.length_b   1.000
_cell.length_c   1.000
_cell.angle_alpha   90.00
_cell.angle_beta   90.00
_cell.angle_gamma   90.00
#
_symmetry.space_group_name_H-M   'P 1'
#
loop_
_entity.id
_entity.type
_entity.pdbx_description
1 polymer ?
#
loop_
_entity_poly.entity_id
_entity_poly.type
_entity_poly.pdbx_seq_one_letter_code
_entity_poly.pdbx_strand_id
1 'polypeptide(L)'
;MAHDKKDIAVSRWEAEGGALPCGPQEALAATCDEWDIPALSDAELIQLRIRVIALENIVLGLLSKASEEQLELIAEMADFITPRPDAKQHPLTIHAATQMNHMVERAKHFRS
;
A
#
# COMPACT_ATOMS: atom_id res chain seq x y z
N MET A 1 16.71 -15.79 -20.44
CA MET A 1 17.00 -15.70 -19.00
C MET A 1 16.36 -14.42 -18.49
N ALA A 2 15.20 -14.50 -17.84
CA ALA A 2 14.37 -13.36 -17.46
C ALA A 2 13.75 -13.57 -16.06
N HIS A 3 14.55 -14.08 -15.11
CA HIS A 3 14.14 -14.27 -13.72
C HIS A 3 14.67 -13.18 -12.77
N ASP A 4 15.68 -12.41 -13.16
CA ASP A 4 16.46 -11.61 -12.20
C ASP A 4 15.71 -10.38 -11.66
N LYS A 5 14.90 -9.70 -12.50
CA LYS A 5 14.24 -8.44 -12.09
C LYS A 5 13.01 -8.62 -11.20
N LYS A 6 12.30 -9.74 -11.35
CA LYS A 6 11.08 -10.01 -10.59
C LYS A 6 11.42 -10.42 -9.16
N ASP A 7 12.48 -11.21 -9.02
CA ASP A 7 12.97 -11.66 -7.73
C ASP A 7 13.56 -10.49 -6.92
N ILE A 8 14.31 -9.57 -7.55
CA ILE A 8 14.81 -8.35 -6.88
C ILE A 8 13.67 -7.45 -6.38
N ALA A 9 12.62 -7.26 -7.17
CA ALA A 9 11.50 -6.40 -6.80
C ALA A 9 10.68 -6.98 -5.63
N VAL A 10 10.52 -8.30 -5.60
CA VAL A 10 9.81 -9.01 -4.52
C VAL A 10 10.67 -9.08 -3.25
N SER A 11 11.96 -9.40 -3.37
CA SER A 11 12.88 -9.42 -2.22
C SER A 11 13.04 -8.05 -1.55
N ARG A 12 12.99 -6.94 -2.32
CA ARG A 12 12.97 -5.58 -1.74
C ARG A 12 11.69 -5.31 -0.96
N TRP A 13 10.56 -5.77 -1.48
CA TRP A 13 9.27 -5.64 -0.79
C TRP A 13 9.28 -6.38 0.56
N GLU A 14 9.85 -7.59 0.59
CA GLU A 14 10.01 -8.38 1.81
C GLU A 14 10.97 -7.74 2.83
N ALA A 15 12.01 -7.04 2.38
CA ALA A 15 13.01 -6.41 3.26
C ALA A 15 12.55 -5.06 3.84
N GLU A 16 11.82 -4.25 3.07
CA GLU A 16 11.51 -2.85 3.42
C GLU A 16 10.01 -2.59 3.65
N GLY A 17 9.16 -3.62 3.50
CA GLY A 17 7.71 -3.51 3.73
C GLY A 17 6.97 -2.61 2.73
N GLY A 18 7.58 -2.32 1.58
CA GLY A 18 7.00 -1.46 0.52
C GLY A 18 6.83 0.01 0.90
N ALA A 19 7.20 0.42 2.12
CA ALA A 19 7.22 1.80 2.54
C ALA A 19 8.65 2.33 2.40
N LEU A 20 8.87 3.28 1.48
CA LEU A 20 10.03 4.15 1.57
C LEU A 20 10.06 4.80 2.96
N PRO A 21 11.24 5.15 3.51
CA PRO A 21 11.36 5.91 4.75
C PRO A 21 10.92 7.34 4.47
N CYS A 22 9.63 7.57 4.30
CA CYS A 22 9.11 8.84 3.82
C CYS A 22 7.78 9.20 4.47
N GLY A 23 7.90 10.04 5.47
CA GLY A 23 6.88 11.01 5.82
C GLY A 23 7.53 12.08 6.67
N PRO A 24 6.82 13.15 7.04
CA PRO A 24 5.69 13.77 6.36
C PRO A 24 6.10 14.28 4.96
N GLN A 25 5.17 14.18 4.01
CA GLN A 25 5.34 14.32 2.55
C GLN A 25 5.90 15.67 2.04
N GLU A 26 6.11 16.68 2.90
CA GLU A 26 6.56 18.03 2.49
C GLU A 26 8.06 18.28 2.67
N ALA A 27 8.73 17.54 3.56
CA ALA A 27 10.18 17.69 3.80
C ALA A 27 11.07 16.77 2.94
N LEU A 28 10.46 15.79 2.26
CA LEU A 28 11.16 14.70 1.55
C LEU A 28 11.31 14.92 0.04
N ALA A 29 10.64 15.93 -0.53
CA ALA A 29 10.93 16.35 -1.89
C ALA A 29 12.39 16.84 -2.05
N ALA A 30 13.07 17.19 -0.95
CA ALA A 30 14.44 17.71 -0.95
C ALA A 30 15.53 16.63 -0.77
N THR A 31 15.19 15.36 -0.50
CA THR A 31 16.18 14.28 -0.36
C THR A 31 15.89 13.06 -1.24
N CYS A 32 14.82 13.10 -2.03
CA CYS A 32 14.57 12.14 -3.11
C CYS A 32 15.44 12.39 -4.36
N ASP A 33 16.34 13.38 -4.32
CA ASP A 33 17.27 13.75 -5.40
C ASP A 33 18.17 12.59 -5.87
N GLU A 34 18.24 11.49 -5.11
CA GLU A 34 19.04 10.30 -5.48
C GLU A 34 18.28 9.32 -6.38
N TRP A 35 16.97 9.47 -6.54
CA TRP A 35 16.16 8.69 -7.48
C TRP A 35 15.59 9.67 -8.51
N ASP A 36 16.13 9.66 -9.74
CA ASP A 36 15.66 10.42 -10.92
C ASP A 36 14.21 10.02 -11.30
N ILE A 37 13.23 10.27 -10.43
CA ILE A 37 11.81 10.08 -10.69
C ILE A 37 11.23 11.46 -10.95
N PRO A 38 10.92 11.79 -12.21
CA PRO A 38 10.31 13.07 -12.54
C PRO A 38 9.01 13.27 -11.77
N ALA A 39 8.78 14.49 -11.29
CA ALA A 39 7.49 14.87 -10.73
C ALA A 39 6.39 14.68 -11.79
N LEU A 40 5.26 14.11 -11.37
CA LEU A 40 4.12 13.86 -12.24
C LEU A 40 3.38 15.17 -12.53
N SER A 41 2.90 15.33 -13.77
CA SER A 41 1.96 16.37 -14.13
C SER A 41 0.58 16.14 -13.52
N ASP A 42 -0.26 17.18 -13.44
CA ASP A 42 -1.63 17.08 -12.94
C ASP A 42 -2.46 16.03 -13.72
N ALA A 43 -2.26 15.96 -15.04
CA ALA A 43 -2.94 14.96 -15.88
C ALA A 43 -2.53 13.53 -15.49
N GLU A 44 -1.25 13.31 -15.21
CA GLU A 44 -0.74 12.01 -14.78
C GLU A 44 -1.20 11.66 -13.36
N LEU A 45 -1.29 12.63 -12.45
CA LEU A 45 -1.87 12.45 -11.11
C LEU A 45 -3.35 12.05 -11.17
N ILE A 46 -4.14 12.71 -12.04
CA ILE A 46 -5.53 12.34 -12.27
C ILE A 46 -5.63 10.90 -12.81
N GLN A 47 -4.77 10.54 -13.78
CA GLN A 47 -4.74 9.18 -14.33
C GLN A 47 -4.35 8.15 -13.27
N LEU A 48 -3.36 8.44 -12.41
CA LEU A 48 -3.00 7.57 -11.30
C LEU A 48 -4.17 7.41 -10.32
N ARG A 49 -4.87 8.49 -9.98
CA ARG A 49 -6.06 8.42 -9.12
C ARG A 49 -7.13 7.51 -9.70
N ILE A 50 -7.44 7.64 -10.99
CA ILE A 50 -8.39 6.76 -11.68
C ILE A 50 -7.94 5.30 -11.61
N ARG A 51 -6.65 5.04 -11.87
CA ARG A 51 -6.09 3.68 -11.79
C ARG A 51 -6.16 3.09 -10.39
N VAL A 52 -5.84 3.87 -9.36
CA VAL A 52 -5.92 3.42 -7.95
C VAL A 52 -7.36 3.10 -7.56
N ILE A 53 -8.33 3.93 -7.95
CA ILE A 53 -9.76 3.64 -7.71
C ILE A 53 -10.17 2.34 -8.40
N ALA A 54 -9.75 2.13 -9.65
CA ALA A 54 -10.06 0.90 -10.37
C ALA A 54 -9.43 -0.33 -9.70
N LEU A 55 -8.15 -0.23 -9.29
CA LEU A 55 -7.44 -1.30 -8.58
C LEU A 55 -8.10 -1.63 -7.24
N GLU A 56 -8.49 -0.63 -6.46
CA GLU A 56 -9.19 -0.82 -5.19
C GLU A 56 -10.49 -1.61 -5.38
N ASN A 57 -11.29 -1.26 -6.38
CA ASN A 57 -12.54 -1.97 -6.67
C ASN A 57 -12.31 -3.41 -7.16
N ILE A 58 -11.26 -3.64 -7.96
CA ILE A 58 -10.87 -4.99 -8.39
C ILE A 58 -10.47 -5.82 -7.18
N VAL A 59 -9.60 -5.30 -6.32
CA VAL A 59 -9.15 -5.96 -5.09
C VAL A 59 -10.36 -6.26 -4.18
N LEU A 60 -11.26 -5.30 -4.01
CA LEU A 60 -12.48 -5.49 -3.22
C LEU A 60 -13.34 -6.64 -3.77
N GLY A 61 -13.49 -6.74 -5.09
CA GLY A 61 -14.18 -7.85 -5.75
C GLY A 61 -13.50 -9.19 -5.47
N LEU A 62 -12.16 -9.24 -5.48
CA LEU A 62 -11.41 -10.45 -5.12
C LEU A 62 -11.61 -10.81 -3.65
N LEU A 63 -11.49 -9.84 -2.74
CA LEU A 63 -11.66 -10.04 -1.30
C LEU A 63 -13.08 -10.45 -0.92
N SER A 64 -14.10 -10.04 -1.68
CA SER A 64 -15.50 -10.45 -1.45
C SER A 64 -15.70 -11.97 -1.55
N LYS A 65 -14.77 -12.68 -2.20
CA LYS A 65 -14.77 -14.15 -2.34
C LYS A 65 -13.70 -14.83 -1.48
N ALA A 66 -12.90 -14.08 -0.73
CA ALA A 66 -11.90 -14.64 0.16
C ALA A 66 -12.53 -15.33 1.37
N SER A 67 -11.88 -16.37 1.88
CA SER A 67 -12.24 -17.02 3.15
C SER A 67 -12.08 -16.08 4.34
N GLU A 68 -12.69 -16.41 5.48
CA GLU A 68 -12.53 -15.63 6.71
C GLU A 68 -11.07 -15.59 7.16
N GLU A 69 -10.36 -16.73 7.13
CA GLU A 69 -8.93 -16.79 7.47
C GLU A 69 -8.09 -15.86 6.61
N GLN A 70 -8.39 -15.74 5.31
CA GLN A 70 -7.70 -14.80 4.43
C GLN A 70 -8.01 -13.34 4.75
N LEU A 71 -9.24 -13.03 5.14
CA LEU A 71 -9.61 -11.68 5.56
C LEU A 71 -8.98 -11.31 6.91
N GLU A 72 -8.92 -12.24 7.85
CA GLU A 72 -8.24 -12.09 9.14
C GLU A 72 -6.74 -11.85 8.93
N LEU A 73 -6.08 -12.64 8.08
CA LEU A 73 -4.67 -12.43 7.74
C LEU A 73 -4.40 -11.03 7.18
N ILE A 74 -5.31 -10.49 6.36
CA ILE A 74 -5.16 -9.13 5.82
C ILE A 74 -5.32 -8.07 6.91
N ALA A 75 -6.24 -8.27 7.85
CA ALA A 75 -6.39 -7.40 9.01
C ALA A 75 -5.13 -7.46 9.90
N GLU A 76 -4.57 -8.65 10.14
CA GLU A 76 -3.31 -8.80 10.86
C GLU A 76 -2.15 -8.09 10.14
N MET A 77 -2.06 -8.19 8.81
CA MET A 77 -1.06 -7.44 8.03
C MET A 77 -1.20 -5.92 8.21
N ALA A 78 -2.41 -5.39 8.40
CA ALA A 78 -2.62 -3.97 8.68
C ALA A 78 -2.01 -3.56 10.03
N ASP A 79 -2.08 -4.43 11.03
CA ASP A 79 -1.42 -4.21 12.33
C ASP A 79 0.11 -4.22 12.20
N PHE A 80 0.66 -5.10 11.35
CA PHE A 80 2.12 -5.17 11.13
C PHE A 80 2.72 -3.91 10.50
N ILE A 81 2.00 -3.25 9.59
CA ILE A 81 2.49 -2.01 8.95
C ILE A 81 2.23 -0.76 9.81
N THR A 82 1.37 -0.88 10.83
CA THR A 82 1.12 0.21 11.77
C THR A 82 2.36 0.42 12.65
N PRO A 83 2.81 1.66 12.88
CA PRO A 83 3.96 1.92 13.73
C PRO A 83 3.74 1.39 15.15
N ARG A 84 4.73 0.66 15.68
CA ARG A 84 4.71 0.18 17.07
C ARG A 84 4.55 1.34 18.06
N PRO A 85 3.93 1.14 19.23
CA PRO A 85 3.69 2.22 20.20
C PRO A 85 4.96 2.94 20.66
N ASP A 86 6.09 2.24 20.69
CA ASP A 86 7.42 2.73 21.07
C ASP A 86 8.22 3.34 19.90
N ALA A 87 7.71 3.24 18.67
CA ALA A 87 8.32 3.80 17.47
C ALA A 87 7.72 5.18 17.10
N LYS A 88 8.43 5.90 16.23
CA LYS A 88 7.94 7.17 15.66
C LYS A 88 6.64 6.91 14.89
N GLN A 89 5.56 7.51 15.36
CA GLN A 89 4.25 7.43 14.70
C GLN A 89 4.31 8.11 13.34
N HIS A 90 3.94 7.38 12.31
CA HIS A 90 4.02 7.80 10.93
C HIS A 90 2.61 7.88 10.32
N PRO A 91 2.05 9.09 10.12
CA PRO A 91 0.65 9.25 9.75
C PRO A 91 0.22 8.48 8.49
N LEU A 92 1.11 8.35 7.50
CA LEU A 92 0.79 7.66 6.24
C LEU A 92 0.65 6.14 6.41
N THR A 93 1.44 5.51 7.29
CA THR A 93 1.34 4.06 7.49
C THR A 93 0.14 3.70 8.37
N ILE A 94 -0.21 4.57 9.33
CA ILE A 94 -1.47 4.49 10.08
C ILE A 94 -2.66 4.62 9.13
N HIS A 95 -2.61 5.56 8.18
CA HIS A 95 -3.67 5.72 7.19
C HIS A 95 -3.77 4.50 6.28
N ALA A 96 -2.64 3.96 5.82
CA ALA A 96 -2.61 2.74 5.00
C ALA A 96 -3.23 1.53 5.73
N ALA A 97 -2.88 1.31 7.00
CA ALA A 97 -3.47 0.25 7.82
C ALA A 97 -4.99 0.43 7.99
N THR A 98 -5.42 1.67 8.22
CA THR A 98 -6.86 2.01 8.30
C THR A 98 -7.58 1.67 7.00
N GLN A 99 -6.98 1.99 5.84
CA GLN A 99 -7.56 1.66 4.53
C GLN A 99 -7.62 0.15 4.28
N MET A 100 -6.61 -0.61 4.71
CA MET A 100 -6.62 -2.08 4.63
C MET A 100 -7.79 -2.68 5.41
N ASN A 101 -7.98 -2.24 6.66
CA ASN A 101 -9.10 -2.68 7.49
C ASN A 101 -10.45 -2.29 6.88
N HIS A 102 -10.58 -1.07 6.34
CA HIS A 102 -11.80 -0.66 5.63
C HIS A 102 -12.08 -1.53 4.38
N MET A 103 -11.06 -1.94 3.62
CA MET A 103 -11.24 -2.83 2.48
C MET A 103 -11.75 -4.21 2.91
N VAL A 104 -11.19 -4.78 3.99
CA VAL A 104 -11.65 -6.05 4.56
C VAL A 104 -13.12 -5.96 4.99
N GLU A 105 -13.48 -4.93 5.75
CA GLU A 105 -14.86 -4.76 6.20
C GLU A 105 -15.82 -4.55 5.05
N ARG A 106 -15.46 -3.73 4.06
CA ARG A 106 -16.29 -3.56 2.85
C ARG A 106 -16.42 -4.86 2.08
N ALA A 107 -15.38 -5.67 1.96
CA ALA A 107 -15.42 -6.94 1.24
C ALA A 107 -16.47 -7.89 1.83
N LYS A 108 -16.58 -7.94 3.17
CA LYS A 108 -17.59 -8.73 3.88
C LYS A 108 -19.02 -8.33 3.48
N HIS A 109 -19.28 -7.05 3.25
CA HIS A 109 -20.61 -6.55 2.84
C HIS A 109 -21.00 -6.97 1.42
N PHE A 110 -20.03 -7.29 0.56
CA PHE A 110 -20.27 -7.74 -0.81
C PHE A 110 -20.35 -9.28 -0.93
N ARG A 111 -20.29 -10.00 0.19
CA ARG A 111 -20.56 -11.44 0.20
C ARG A 111 -22.05 -11.66 -0.07
N SER A 112 -22.33 -12.50 -1.07
CA SER A 112 -23.66 -13.04 -1.37
C SER A 112 -23.80 -14.43 -0.78
#